data_AF-A0A1B6JDX6-F1
#
_entry.id   AF-A0A1B6JDX6-F1
#
_cell.length_a   1.000
_cell.length_b   1.000
_cell.length_c   1.000
_cell.angle_alpha   90.00
_cell.angle_beta   90.00
_cell.angle_gamma   90.00
#
_symmetry.space_group_name_H-M   'P 1'
#
loop_
_entity.id
_entity.type
_entity.pdbx_description
1 polymer ?
#
loop_
_entity_poly.entity_id
_entity_poly.type
_entity_poly.pdbx_seq_one_letter_code
_entity_poly.pdbx_strand_id
1 'polypeptide(L)'
;MGHTCLSPTTRLPVLHLLPRASLDLSGLVSAFAHFYSTTNGPVLLLYDVAYGHLIDEIRERLEEFKERVVISQLNIPDGQLQACGLECDLHRGSNTHQTTLLGRSYCCQSPSSVVYITHRLSQNMLNFALSMRNIQFFTYPRETEKATEDFNKSFRRRLYLVEKIKDAKTLGILVGTLSVEKYLGAIEKMKKLATYRGKRCYIFSIGKPNPAKLANFPEVEVFVLVSCPESILENEKEYMQPVVTLLEAELALNPSMHWE
;
A
#
# COMPACT_ATOMS: atom_id res chain seq x y z
N MET A 1 3.32 -6.63 -20.29
CA MET A 1 2.56 -5.37 -20.08
C MET A 1 2.88 -4.85 -18.69
N GLY A 2 3.00 -3.53 -18.52
CA GLY A 2 3.55 -2.91 -17.31
C GLY A 2 2.55 -2.83 -16.16
N HIS A 3 3.04 -3.04 -14.93
CA HIS A 3 2.31 -2.71 -13.71
C HIS A 3 2.36 -1.20 -13.50
N THR A 4 1.22 -0.57 -13.22
CA THR A 4 1.16 0.85 -12.83
C THR A 4 0.78 0.96 -11.37
N CYS A 5 1.54 1.76 -10.63
CA CYS A 5 1.28 2.03 -9.24
C CYS A 5 0.48 3.33 -9.03
N LEU A 6 -0.13 3.86 -10.11
CA LEU A 6 -0.96 5.08 -10.14
C LEU A 6 -0.31 6.32 -9.50
N SER A 7 1.02 6.32 -9.37
CA SER A 7 1.75 7.45 -8.83
C SER A 7 1.74 8.60 -9.84
N PRO A 8 1.28 9.79 -9.46
CA PRO A 8 1.12 10.91 -10.39
C PRO A 8 2.45 11.37 -10.96
N THR A 9 2.48 11.60 -12.27
CA THR A 9 3.65 12.09 -13.02
C THR A 9 3.34 13.49 -13.54
N THR A 10 4.29 14.43 -13.43
CA THR A 10 4.03 15.86 -13.68
C THR A 10 4.62 16.41 -14.98
N ARG A 11 5.52 15.69 -15.66
CA ARG A 11 6.28 16.26 -16.79
C ARG A 11 5.71 15.97 -18.17
N LEU A 12 4.92 14.91 -18.34
CA LEU A 12 4.36 14.51 -19.63
C LEU A 12 2.96 13.93 -19.40
N PRO A 13 2.01 14.13 -20.34
CA PRO A 13 0.73 13.42 -20.30
C PRO A 13 0.98 11.91 -20.29
N VAL A 14 0.52 11.22 -19.25
CA VAL A 14 0.64 9.76 -19.14
C VAL A 14 -0.74 9.13 -19.31
N LEU A 15 -0.86 8.28 -20.33
CA LEU A 15 -2.02 7.42 -20.50
C LEU A 15 -1.86 6.16 -19.65
N HIS A 16 -2.72 5.99 -18.65
CA HIS A 16 -2.75 4.78 -17.83
C HIS A 16 -3.53 3.67 -18.56
N LEU A 17 -2.81 2.70 -19.15
CA LEU A 17 -3.40 1.47 -19.69
C LEU A 17 -3.41 0.39 -18.61
N LEU A 18 -4.56 0.20 -17.96
CA LEU A 18 -4.73 -0.82 -16.92
C LEU A 18 -4.91 -2.21 -17.54
N PRO A 19 -4.26 -3.27 -17.00
CA PRO A 19 -4.54 -4.63 -17.43
C PRO A 19 -6.00 -4.99 -17.14
N ARG A 20 -6.57 -5.89 -17.95
CA ARG A 20 -7.91 -6.44 -17.73
C ARG A 20 -7.80 -7.93 -17.49
N ALA A 21 -7.79 -8.33 -16.22
CA ALA A 21 -7.79 -9.72 -15.81
C ALA A 21 -9.23 -10.23 -15.64
N SER A 22 -9.51 -11.45 -16.10
CA SER A 22 -10.78 -12.11 -15.82
C SER A 22 -10.88 -12.51 -14.34
N LEU A 23 -12.10 -12.48 -13.79
CA LEU A 23 -12.41 -12.91 -12.44
C LEU A 23 -13.68 -13.76 -12.45
N ASP A 24 -13.70 -14.85 -11.70
CA ASP A 24 -14.94 -15.61 -11.46
C ASP A 24 -15.81 -14.84 -10.45
N LEU A 25 -16.80 -14.12 -10.97
CA LEU A 25 -17.68 -13.29 -10.13
C LEU A 25 -18.67 -14.11 -9.32
N SER A 26 -19.13 -15.25 -9.84
CA SER A 26 -20.02 -16.16 -9.11
C SER A 26 -19.29 -16.79 -7.92
N GLY A 27 -18.06 -17.24 -8.16
CA GLY A 27 -17.18 -17.73 -7.09
C GLY A 27 -16.82 -16.63 -6.08
N LEU A 28 -16.63 -15.38 -6.53
CA LEU A 28 -16.41 -14.23 -5.64
C LEU A 28 -17.57 -14.06 -4.68
N VAL A 29 -18.82 -13.99 -5.17
CA VAL A 29 -20.01 -13.81 -4.33
C VAL A 29 -20.14 -14.93 -3.31
N SER A 30 -19.95 -16.19 -3.75
CA SER A 30 -20.02 -17.36 -2.86
C SER A 30 -18.95 -17.31 -1.76
N ALA A 31 -17.70 -16.99 -2.12
CA ALA A 31 -16.62 -16.85 -1.16
C ALA A 31 -16.86 -15.65 -0.23
N PHE A 32 -17.36 -14.54 -0.77
CA PHE A 32 -17.66 -13.32 -0.03
C PHE A 32 -18.74 -13.57 1.02
N ALA A 33 -19.81 -14.31 0.69
CA ALA A 33 -20.85 -14.70 1.65
C ALA A 33 -20.26 -15.45 2.87
N HIS A 34 -19.31 -16.36 2.62
CA HIS A 34 -18.61 -17.06 3.69
C HIS A 34 -17.80 -16.10 4.57
N PHE A 35 -17.00 -15.20 3.98
CA PHE A 35 -16.22 -14.22 4.74
C PHE A 35 -17.10 -13.22 5.49
N TYR A 36 -18.20 -12.80 4.88
CA TYR A 36 -19.17 -11.87 5.45
C TYR A 36 -19.88 -12.46 6.67
N SER A 37 -20.18 -13.77 6.66
CA SER A 37 -20.80 -14.46 7.80
C SER A 37 -19.85 -14.72 8.97
N THR A 38 -18.55 -14.87 8.70
CA THR A 38 -17.53 -15.14 9.74
C THR A 38 -17.02 -13.88 10.44
N THR A 39 -17.37 -12.69 9.94
CA THR A 39 -16.87 -11.42 10.44
C THR A 39 -18.00 -10.52 10.90
N ASN A 40 -17.83 -9.88 12.05
CA ASN A 40 -18.77 -8.91 12.60
C ASN A 40 -18.25 -7.48 12.38
N GLY A 41 -19.04 -6.61 11.75
CA GLY A 41 -18.67 -5.22 11.43
C GLY A 41 -18.25 -4.97 9.97
N PRO A 42 -17.67 -3.79 9.67
CA PRO A 42 -17.40 -3.36 8.31
C PRO A 42 -16.34 -4.21 7.60
N VAL A 43 -16.61 -4.58 6.34
CA VAL A 43 -15.71 -5.34 5.47
C VAL A 43 -15.20 -4.41 4.37
N LEU A 44 -13.89 -4.19 4.32
CA LEU A 44 -13.27 -3.38 3.27
C LEU A 44 -12.84 -4.26 2.10
N LEU A 45 -13.38 -3.99 0.90
CA LEU A 45 -13.00 -4.64 -0.34
C LEU A 45 -11.91 -3.84 -1.06
N LEU A 46 -10.75 -4.48 -1.19
CA LEU A 46 -9.57 -4.01 -1.90
C LEU A 46 -9.34 -4.89 -3.13
N TYR A 47 -8.75 -4.36 -4.20
CA TYR A 47 -8.52 -5.15 -5.43
C TYR A 47 -7.36 -4.61 -6.27
N ASP A 48 -6.57 -5.48 -6.86
CA ASP A 48 -5.51 -5.07 -7.78
C ASP A 48 -6.05 -4.27 -8.97
N VAL A 49 -5.23 -3.35 -9.49
CA VAL A 49 -5.61 -2.46 -10.61
C VAL A 49 -6.12 -3.22 -11.85
N ALA A 50 -5.71 -4.48 -12.01
CA ALA A 50 -6.14 -5.37 -13.09
C ALA A 50 -7.66 -5.66 -13.09
N TYR A 51 -8.31 -5.52 -11.95
CA TYR A 51 -9.74 -5.75 -11.76
C TYR A 51 -10.57 -4.46 -11.73
N GLY A 52 -9.94 -3.29 -11.91
CA GLY A 52 -10.66 -2.02 -11.86
C GLY A 52 -11.78 -1.90 -12.89
N HIS A 53 -11.66 -2.58 -14.03
CA HIS A 53 -12.70 -2.63 -15.06
C HIS A 53 -13.94 -3.47 -14.69
N LEU A 54 -13.87 -4.27 -13.62
CA LEU A 54 -14.98 -5.10 -13.12
C LEU A 54 -15.65 -4.47 -11.89
N ILE A 55 -15.23 -3.30 -11.44
CA ILE A 55 -15.64 -2.80 -10.12
C ILE A 55 -17.14 -2.46 -10.06
N ASP A 56 -17.71 -1.97 -11.15
CA ASP A 56 -19.16 -1.69 -11.24
C ASP A 56 -19.95 -3.01 -11.16
N GLU A 57 -19.54 -4.04 -11.90
CA GLU A 57 -20.18 -5.36 -11.85
C GLU A 57 -20.01 -6.00 -10.47
N ILE A 58 -18.84 -5.89 -9.84
CA ILE A 58 -18.60 -6.38 -8.47
C ILE A 58 -19.54 -5.67 -7.48
N ARG A 59 -19.75 -4.36 -7.63
CA ARG A 59 -20.66 -3.59 -6.77
C ARG A 59 -22.10 -4.08 -6.92
N GLU A 60 -22.57 -4.27 -8.15
CA GLU A 60 -23.92 -4.81 -8.41
C GLU A 60 -24.09 -6.21 -7.81
N ARG A 61 -23.09 -7.08 -7.94
CA ARG A 61 -23.12 -8.45 -7.41
C ARG A 61 -23.06 -8.52 -5.89
N LEU A 62 -22.44 -7.54 -5.24
CA LEU A 62 -22.31 -7.48 -3.78
C LEU A 62 -23.34 -6.56 -3.11
N GLU A 63 -24.37 -6.12 -3.85
CA GLU A 63 -25.43 -5.23 -3.34
C GLU A 63 -26.16 -5.82 -2.14
N GLU A 64 -26.30 -7.16 -2.06
CA GLU A 64 -26.89 -7.84 -0.91
C GLU A 64 -26.10 -7.65 0.39
N PHE A 65 -24.81 -7.31 0.31
CA PHE A 65 -23.92 -7.12 1.46
C PHE A 65 -23.69 -5.65 1.82
N LYS A 66 -24.35 -4.70 1.14
CA LYS A 66 -24.11 -3.25 1.23
C LYS A 66 -24.16 -2.64 2.63
N GLU A 67 -24.83 -3.30 3.56
CA GLU A 67 -24.94 -2.84 4.96
C GLU A 67 -23.59 -2.69 5.65
N ARG A 68 -22.62 -3.55 5.30
CA ARG A 68 -21.30 -3.56 5.95
C ARG A 68 -20.14 -3.52 4.97
N VAL A 69 -20.38 -3.64 3.67
CA VAL A 69 -19.31 -3.64 2.67
C VAL A 69 -18.94 -2.22 2.26
N VAL A 70 -17.65 -1.93 2.31
CA VAL A 70 -17.05 -0.74 1.73
C VAL A 70 -16.14 -1.14 0.59
N ILE A 71 -16.47 -0.74 -0.63
CA ILE A 71 -15.70 -1.02 -1.84
C ILE A 71 -14.79 0.16 -2.13
N SER A 72 -13.48 -0.07 -2.06
CA SER A 72 -12.49 0.96 -2.37
C SER A 72 -12.54 1.42 -3.82
N GLN A 73 -12.06 2.62 -4.08
CA GLN A 73 -11.98 3.18 -5.43
C GLN A 73 -10.52 3.44 -5.79
N LEU A 74 -10.11 3.11 -7.03
CA LEU A 74 -8.78 3.46 -7.55
C LEU A 74 -8.71 4.96 -7.85
N ASN A 75 -7.61 5.60 -7.45
CA ASN A 75 -7.35 7.01 -7.73
C ASN A 75 -6.75 7.17 -9.13
N ILE A 76 -7.62 7.11 -10.13
CA ILE A 76 -7.27 7.30 -11.54
C ILE A 76 -7.46 8.80 -11.87
N PRO A 77 -6.52 9.44 -12.57
CA PRO A 77 -6.73 10.78 -13.12
C PRO A 77 -8.01 10.82 -13.96
N ASP A 78 -8.85 11.83 -13.76
CA ASP A 78 -10.15 12.00 -14.45
C ASP A 78 -11.21 10.92 -14.17
N GLY A 79 -10.98 10.05 -13.18
CA GLY A 79 -11.97 9.08 -12.73
C GLY A 79 -13.13 9.75 -12.00
N GLN A 80 -14.37 9.36 -12.33
CA GLN A 80 -15.56 9.82 -11.61
C GLN A 80 -15.62 9.17 -10.22
N LEU A 81 -15.82 9.97 -9.17
CA LEU A 81 -16.00 9.46 -7.82
C LEU A 81 -17.34 8.74 -7.68
N GLN A 82 -17.31 7.54 -7.09
CA GLN A 82 -18.49 6.74 -6.81
C GLN A 82 -18.58 6.45 -5.31
N ALA A 83 -19.80 6.36 -4.79
CA ALA A 83 -20.01 6.03 -3.37
C ALA A 83 -19.39 4.68 -3.02
N CYS A 84 -18.57 4.62 -1.97
CA CYS A 84 -17.86 3.39 -1.59
C CYS A 84 -18.70 2.47 -0.69
N GLY A 85 -19.85 2.91 -0.19
CA GLY A 85 -20.74 2.16 0.72
C GLY A 85 -21.86 3.06 1.23
N LEU A 86 -22.78 2.53 2.04
CA LEU A 86 -23.97 3.28 2.50
C LEU A 86 -23.63 4.52 3.34
N GLU A 87 -22.59 4.45 4.16
CA GLU A 87 -22.15 5.57 5.01
C GLU A 87 -21.13 6.48 4.32
N CYS A 88 -21.00 6.40 2.99
CA CYS A 88 -20.03 7.20 2.24
C CYS A 88 -20.33 8.71 2.31
N ASP A 89 -19.29 9.51 2.53
CA ASP A 89 -19.38 10.97 2.59
C ASP A 89 -19.89 11.60 1.30
N LEU A 90 -19.77 10.92 0.15
CA LEU A 90 -20.32 11.38 -1.13
C LEU A 90 -21.86 11.47 -1.08
N HIS A 91 -22.53 10.63 -0.29
CA HIS A 91 -23.98 10.76 -0.06
C HIS A 91 -24.36 12.03 0.71
N ARG A 92 -23.38 12.62 1.42
CA ARG A 92 -23.54 13.84 2.21
C ARG A 92 -23.06 15.09 1.46
N GLY A 93 -22.78 14.97 0.16
CA GLY A 93 -22.32 16.08 -0.68
C GLY A 93 -20.82 16.37 -0.59
N SER A 94 -20.01 15.47 -0.01
CA SER A 94 -18.56 15.56 -0.09
C SER A 94 -18.08 15.32 -1.52
N ASN A 95 -16.93 15.91 -1.88
CA ASN A 95 -16.22 15.66 -3.13
C ASN A 95 -15.00 14.75 -2.95
N THR A 96 -14.82 14.17 -1.76
CA THR A 96 -13.71 13.26 -1.45
C THR A 96 -14.17 12.17 -0.48
N HIS A 97 -13.53 11.00 -0.55
CA HIS A 97 -13.67 9.97 0.47
C HIS A 97 -12.85 10.33 1.72
N GLN A 98 -13.22 9.73 2.85
CA GLN A 98 -12.58 9.96 4.15
C GLN A 98 -11.09 9.56 4.19
N THR A 99 -10.74 8.43 3.56
CA THR A 99 -9.40 7.86 3.59
C THR A 99 -8.84 7.78 2.18
N THR A 100 -7.58 8.20 2.02
CA THR A 100 -6.78 7.93 0.81
C THR A 100 -5.50 7.20 1.22
N LEU A 101 -5.32 5.97 0.73
CA LEU A 101 -4.17 5.13 1.06
C LEU A 101 -3.75 4.29 -0.14
N LEU A 102 -2.45 4.28 -0.46
CA LEU A 102 -1.84 3.43 -1.50
C LEU A 102 -2.57 3.48 -2.85
N GLY A 103 -2.92 4.70 -3.29
CA GLY A 103 -3.61 4.91 -4.56
C GLY A 103 -5.09 4.53 -4.57
N ARG A 104 -5.69 4.30 -3.40
CA ARG A 104 -7.12 4.04 -3.25
C ARG A 104 -7.80 5.01 -2.30
N SER A 105 -9.09 5.23 -2.52
CA SER A 105 -9.95 6.07 -1.69
C SER A 105 -11.17 5.28 -1.19
N TYR A 106 -11.53 5.47 0.08
CA TYR A 106 -12.68 4.79 0.71
C TYR A 106 -13.10 5.49 2.02
N CYS A 107 -14.34 5.29 2.45
CA CYS A 107 -14.90 5.79 3.71
C CYS A 107 -14.99 4.65 4.73
N CYS A 108 -13.84 4.25 5.28
CA CYS A 108 -13.75 3.26 6.35
C CYS A 108 -12.42 3.45 7.09
N GLN A 109 -12.47 3.87 8.36
CA GLN A 109 -11.25 4.05 9.16
C GLN A 109 -10.80 2.78 9.87
N SER A 110 -11.75 1.95 10.31
CA SER A 110 -11.49 0.77 11.12
C SER A 110 -12.29 -0.43 10.59
N PRO A 111 -11.87 -1.04 9.48
CA PRO A 111 -12.52 -2.25 8.98
C PRO A 111 -12.28 -3.41 9.94
N SER A 112 -13.31 -4.22 10.19
CA SER A 112 -13.20 -5.47 10.95
C SER A 112 -12.42 -6.54 10.18
N SER A 113 -12.57 -6.54 8.86
CA SER A 113 -11.87 -7.45 7.95
C SER A 113 -11.65 -6.81 6.59
N VAL A 114 -10.67 -7.33 5.86
CA VAL A 114 -10.35 -6.94 4.50
C VAL A 114 -10.49 -8.13 3.59
N VAL A 115 -11.20 -7.97 2.48
CA VAL A 115 -11.16 -8.90 1.35
C VAL A 115 -10.33 -8.25 0.25
N TYR A 116 -9.27 -8.92 -0.19
CA TYR A 116 -8.37 -8.44 -1.23
C TYR A 116 -8.50 -9.30 -2.49
N ILE A 117 -8.99 -8.72 -3.59
CA ILE A 117 -9.07 -9.40 -4.88
C ILE A 117 -7.72 -9.28 -5.60
N THR A 118 -7.05 -10.41 -5.79
CA THR A 118 -5.73 -10.47 -6.42
C THR A 118 -5.53 -11.77 -7.17
N HIS A 119 -4.78 -11.73 -8.27
CA HIS A 119 -4.33 -12.95 -8.95
C HIS A 119 -3.09 -13.55 -8.27
N ARG A 120 -2.27 -12.71 -7.64
CA ARG A 120 -1.02 -13.09 -6.97
C ARG A 120 -0.74 -12.10 -5.87
N LEU A 121 -0.43 -12.61 -4.69
CA LEU A 121 0.04 -11.82 -3.55
C LEU A 121 1.04 -10.73 -3.97
N SER A 122 0.57 -9.48 -3.97
CA SER A 122 1.27 -8.34 -4.55
C SER A 122 1.95 -7.49 -3.48
N GLN A 123 2.94 -6.68 -3.88
CA GLN A 123 3.57 -5.72 -2.97
C GLN A 123 2.55 -4.72 -2.41
N ASN A 124 1.52 -4.36 -3.19
CA ASN A 124 0.48 -3.47 -2.73
C ASN A 124 -0.37 -4.12 -1.61
N MET A 125 -0.74 -5.39 -1.76
CA MET A 125 -1.42 -6.13 -0.70
C MET A 125 -0.57 -6.19 0.59
N LEU A 126 0.73 -6.44 0.46
CA LEU A 126 1.66 -6.43 1.59
C LEU A 126 1.70 -5.06 2.28
N ASN A 127 1.71 -3.97 1.51
CA ASN A 127 1.67 -2.61 2.04
C ASN A 127 0.36 -2.29 2.77
N PHE A 128 -0.79 -2.75 2.25
CA PHE A 128 -2.07 -2.62 2.96
C PHE A 128 -2.07 -3.41 4.27
N ALA A 129 -1.60 -4.66 4.25
CA ALA A 129 -1.49 -5.48 5.46
C ALA A 129 -0.57 -4.83 6.52
N LEU A 130 0.53 -4.19 6.10
CA LEU A 130 1.41 -3.44 7.01
C LEU A 130 0.76 -2.18 7.58
N SER A 131 -0.12 -1.54 6.81
CA SER A 131 -0.83 -0.33 7.22
C SER A 131 -2.03 -0.61 8.13
N MET A 132 -2.60 -1.82 8.05
CA MET A 132 -3.81 -2.26 8.74
C MET A 132 -3.48 -3.39 9.71
N ARG A 133 -2.74 -3.08 10.78
CA ARG A 133 -2.26 -4.08 11.74
C ARG A 133 -3.45 -4.72 12.47
N ASN A 134 -3.34 -6.01 12.79
CA ASN A 134 -4.34 -6.79 13.52
C ASN A 134 -5.71 -6.94 12.83
N ILE A 135 -5.82 -6.59 11.55
CA ILE A 135 -7.03 -6.83 10.75
C ILE A 135 -6.87 -8.15 9.99
N GLN A 136 -7.94 -8.93 9.90
CA GLN A 136 -7.92 -10.17 9.11
C GLN A 136 -8.00 -9.87 7.62
N PHE A 137 -7.06 -10.41 6.85
CA PHE A 137 -7.02 -10.31 5.39
C PHE A 137 -7.44 -11.64 4.77
N PHE A 138 -8.49 -11.60 3.95
CA PHE A 138 -8.92 -12.69 3.07
C PHE A 138 -8.52 -12.36 1.64
N THR A 139 -8.18 -13.36 0.85
CA THR A 139 -7.88 -13.19 -0.58
C THR A 139 -8.91 -13.90 -1.44
N TYR A 140 -9.22 -13.29 -2.59
CA TYR A 140 -9.98 -13.94 -3.65
C TYR A 140 -9.30 -13.76 -5.02
N PRO A 141 -9.12 -14.84 -5.81
CA PRO A 141 -9.34 -16.24 -5.44
C PRO A 141 -8.48 -16.68 -4.23
N ARG A 142 -8.86 -17.79 -3.59
CA ARG A 142 -8.08 -18.32 -2.46
C ARG A 142 -6.69 -18.72 -2.94
N GLU A 143 -5.69 -18.19 -2.26
CA GLU A 143 -4.28 -18.46 -2.58
C GLU A 143 -3.85 -19.86 -2.14
N THR A 144 -2.79 -20.36 -2.76
CA THR A 144 -2.16 -21.63 -2.33
C THR A 144 -1.56 -21.49 -0.94
N GLU A 145 -1.44 -22.61 -0.22
CA GLU A 145 -0.79 -22.63 1.11
C GLU A 145 0.64 -22.08 1.04
N LYS A 146 1.41 -22.50 0.03
CA LYS A 146 2.77 -22.02 -0.23
C LYS A 146 2.82 -20.50 -0.44
N ALA A 147 1.92 -19.95 -1.27
CA ALA A 147 1.87 -18.51 -1.50
C ALA A 147 1.58 -17.76 -0.19
N THR A 148 0.64 -18.27 0.61
CA THR A 148 0.28 -17.71 1.92
C THR A 148 1.47 -17.73 2.89
N GLU A 149 2.25 -18.81 2.92
CA GLU A 149 3.47 -18.92 3.73
C GLU A 149 4.54 -17.92 3.30
N ASP A 150 4.79 -17.79 2.00
CA ASP A 150 5.76 -16.85 1.43
C ASP A 150 5.36 -15.39 1.73
N PHE A 151 4.07 -15.08 1.67
CA PHE A 151 3.54 -13.78 2.07
C PHE A 151 3.72 -13.53 3.57
N ASN A 152 3.37 -14.48 4.43
CA ASN A 152 3.55 -14.35 5.87
C ASN A 152 5.03 -14.18 6.25
N LYS A 153 5.94 -14.87 5.56
CA LYS A 153 7.39 -14.69 5.72
C LYS A 153 7.82 -13.28 5.32
N SER A 154 7.32 -12.78 4.19
CA SER A 154 7.59 -11.42 3.72
C SER A 154 7.04 -10.37 4.70
N PHE A 155 5.79 -10.53 5.14
CA PHE A 155 5.14 -9.66 6.14
C PHE A 155 5.93 -9.59 7.45
N ARG A 156 6.33 -10.74 8.02
CA ARG A 156 7.16 -10.78 9.24
C ARG A 156 8.51 -10.08 9.04
N ARG A 157 9.15 -10.27 7.88
CA ARG A 157 10.41 -9.59 7.56
C ARG A 157 10.23 -8.07 7.54
N ARG A 158 9.16 -7.57 6.93
CA ARG A 158 8.88 -6.12 6.84
C ARG A 158 8.57 -5.52 8.22
N LEU A 159 7.83 -6.24 9.07
CA LEU A 159 7.63 -5.83 10.47
C LEU A 159 8.95 -5.74 11.23
N TYR A 160 9.86 -6.71 11.04
CA TYR A 160 11.21 -6.64 11.63
C TYR A 160 11.97 -5.39 11.15
N LEU A 161 11.88 -5.05 9.86
CA LEU A 161 12.51 -3.84 9.33
C LEU A 161 11.92 -2.56 9.92
N VAL A 162 10.60 -2.51 10.15
CA VAL A 162 9.95 -1.39 10.85
C VAL A 162 10.52 -1.22 12.26
N GLU A 163 10.67 -2.30 13.03
CA GLU A 163 11.30 -2.24 14.36
C GLU A 163 12.77 -1.80 14.27
N LYS A 164 13.52 -2.31 13.28
CA LYS A 164 14.92 -1.90 13.05
C LYS A 164 15.06 -0.39 12.75
N ILE A 165 14.08 0.22 12.06
CA ILE A 165 14.05 1.68 11.86
C ILE A 165 13.83 2.41 13.19
N LYS A 166 12.97 1.88 14.07
CA LYS A 166 12.73 2.47 15.40
C LYS A 166 13.98 2.45 16.27
N ASP A 167 14.81 1.41 16.16
CA ASP A 167 16.07 1.30 16.91
C ASP A 167 17.21 2.12 16.31
N ALA A 168 17.22 2.32 14.99
CA ALA A 168 18.33 2.95 14.28
C ALA A 168 18.58 4.41 14.71
N LYS A 169 19.83 4.81 14.97
CA LYS A 169 20.16 6.21 15.30
C LYS A 169 20.39 7.07 14.06
N THR A 170 20.78 6.44 12.95
CA THR A 170 21.19 7.12 11.72
C THR A 170 20.46 6.55 10.50
N LEU A 171 19.74 7.42 9.79
CA LEU A 171 18.98 7.08 8.58
C LEU A 171 19.59 7.73 7.34
N GLY A 172 19.58 7.01 6.23
CA GLY A 172 19.98 7.53 4.92
C GLY A 172 18.81 7.57 3.95
N ILE A 173 18.36 8.75 3.52
CA ILE A 173 17.29 8.91 2.53
C ILE A 173 17.90 8.81 1.12
N LEU A 174 17.52 7.78 0.36
CA LEU A 174 17.97 7.55 -1.00
C LEU A 174 16.98 8.14 -2.00
N VAL A 175 17.46 9.03 -2.87
CA VAL A 175 16.66 9.69 -3.90
C VAL A 175 17.13 9.23 -5.27
N GLY A 176 16.34 8.35 -5.91
CA GLY A 176 16.70 7.70 -7.18
C GLY A 176 16.56 8.58 -8.42
N THR A 177 15.61 9.52 -8.44
CA THR A 177 15.37 10.44 -9.57
C THR A 177 14.90 11.82 -9.09
N LEU A 178 15.48 12.89 -9.65
CA LEU A 178 15.18 14.29 -9.32
C LEU A 178 13.93 14.84 -10.03
N SER A 179 13.17 14.00 -10.74
CA SER A 179 12.24 14.47 -11.77
C SER A 179 10.80 14.75 -11.31
N VAL A 180 10.44 14.62 -10.02
CA VAL A 180 9.04 14.75 -9.57
C VAL A 180 8.90 15.59 -8.29
N GLU A 181 8.10 16.65 -8.36
CA GLU A 181 7.83 17.62 -7.27
C GLU A 181 7.33 16.95 -5.97
N LYS A 182 6.59 15.85 -6.07
CA LYS A 182 6.04 15.14 -4.89
C LYS A 182 7.11 14.45 -4.03
N TYR A 183 8.28 14.11 -4.59
CA TYR A 183 9.35 13.48 -3.81
C TYR A 183 10.01 14.46 -2.82
N LEU A 184 10.06 15.76 -3.15
CA LEU A 184 10.59 16.77 -2.22
C LEU A 184 9.75 16.82 -0.95
N GLY A 185 8.43 16.82 -1.06
CA GLY A 185 7.52 16.75 0.09
C GLY A 185 7.71 15.47 0.91
N ALA A 186 7.91 14.32 0.27
CA ALA A 186 8.20 13.07 0.97
C ALA A 186 9.55 13.13 1.73
N ILE A 187 10.60 13.68 1.12
CA ILE A 187 11.90 13.87 1.77
C ILE A 187 11.78 14.80 2.97
N GLU A 188 11.08 15.93 2.83
CA GLU A 188 10.86 16.88 3.93
C GLU A 188 10.07 16.26 5.07
N LYS A 189 9.01 15.52 4.76
CA LYS A 189 8.21 14.77 5.76
C LYS A 189 9.10 13.76 6.49
N MET A 190 9.90 12.98 5.77
CA MET A 190 10.81 12.01 6.36
C MET A 190 11.87 12.64 7.26
N LYS A 191 12.45 13.78 6.85
CA LYS A 191 13.35 14.55 7.70
C LYS A 191 12.68 14.98 8.98
N LYS A 192 11.48 15.58 8.90
CA LYS A 192 10.72 16.02 10.07
C LYS A 192 10.45 14.86 11.02
N LEU A 193 10.03 13.71 10.51
CA LEU A 193 9.79 12.50 11.30
C LEU A 193 11.07 11.96 11.96
N ALA A 194 12.18 11.92 11.21
CA ALA A 194 13.47 11.47 11.74
C ALA A 194 13.97 12.42 12.85
N THR A 195 13.93 13.74 12.62
CA THR A 195 14.31 14.75 13.61
C THR A 195 13.42 14.69 14.85
N TYR A 196 12.10 14.53 14.67
CA TYR A 196 11.15 14.36 15.77
C TYR A 196 11.50 13.15 16.66
N ARG A 197 11.99 12.06 16.06
CA ARG A 197 12.46 10.86 16.77
C ARG A 197 13.93 10.92 17.22
N GLY A 198 14.59 12.08 17.10
CA GLY A 198 15.98 12.28 17.52
C GLY A 198 17.02 11.52 16.67
N LYS A 199 16.68 11.17 15.43
CA LYS A 199 17.55 10.40 14.52
C LYS A 199 18.35 11.35 13.61
N ARG A 200 19.62 11.02 13.38
CA ARG A 200 20.45 11.68 12.35
C ARG A 200 19.98 11.25 10.97
N CYS A 201 19.88 12.19 10.04
CA CYS A 201 19.33 11.94 8.72
C CYS A 201 20.21 12.55 7.62
N TYR A 202 20.71 11.71 6.72
CA TYR A 202 21.48 12.12 5.54
C TYR A 202 20.67 11.89 4.27
N ILE A 203 20.84 12.75 3.27
CA ILE A 203 20.23 12.54 1.94
C ILE A 203 21.31 12.13 0.95
N PHE A 204 21.04 11.08 0.20
CA PHE A 204 21.88 10.60 -0.87
C PHE A 204 21.13 10.73 -2.20
N SER A 205 21.62 11.62 -3.05
CA SER A 205 21.18 11.69 -4.45
C SER A 205 22.03 10.73 -5.26
N ILE A 206 21.57 9.49 -5.40
CA ILE A 206 22.23 8.44 -6.18
C ILE A 206 21.23 7.92 -7.22
N GLY A 207 21.69 7.46 -8.38
CA GLY A 207 20.83 6.76 -9.35
C GLY A 207 20.28 5.44 -8.79
N LYS A 208 20.15 4.40 -9.63
CA LYS A 208 19.71 3.07 -9.12
C LYS A 208 20.63 2.62 -7.95
N PRO A 209 20.07 2.35 -6.75
CA PRO A 209 20.85 1.89 -5.61
C PRO A 209 21.43 0.52 -5.89
N ASN A 210 22.60 0.24 -5.33
CA ASN A 210 23.24 -1.07 -5.38
C ASN A 210 24.11 -1.29 -4.13
N PRO A 211 24.48 -2.55 -3.81
CA PRO A 211 25.24 -2.85 -2.60
C PRO A 211 26.57 -2.07 -2.48
N ALA A 212 27.34 -2.00 -3.57
CA ALA A 212 28.63 -1.33 -3.60
C ALA A 212 28.55 0.18 -3.30
N LYS A 213 27.51 0.86 -3.79
CA LYS A 213 27.27 2.28 -3.52
C LYS A 213 26.97 2.53 -2.05
N LEU A 214 26.09 1.71 -1.45
CA LEU A 214 25.63 1.91 -0.08
C LEU A 214 26.67 1.48 0.97
N ALA A 215 27.53 0.53 0.63
CA ALA A 215 28.63 0.09 1.50
C ALA A 215 29.64 1.20 1.85
N ASN A 216 29.70 2.29 1.06
CA ASN A 216 30.56 3.44 1.33
C ASN A 216 30.08 4.31 2.49
N PHE A 217 28.91 4.05 3.05
CA PHE A 217 28.32 4.83 4.15
C PHE A 217 28.03 3.93 5.37
N PRO A 218 29.06 3.34 6.00
CA PRO A 218 28.90 2.42 7.12
C PRO A 218 28.24 3.06 8.36
N GLU A 219 28.27 4.38 8.48
CA GLU A 219 27.62 5.14 9.55
C GLU A 219 26.09 5.17 9.46
N VAL A 220 25.53 4.87 8.29
CA VAL A 220 24.08 4.74 8.10
C VAL A 220 23.67 3.34 8.56
N GLU A 221 22.62 3.27 9.39
CA GLU A 221 22.13 1.98 9.91
C GLU A 221 20.97 1.42 9.08
N VAL A 222 20.14 2.30 8.50
CA VAL A 222 19.02 1.95 7.63
C VAL A 222 18.88 3.00 6.52
N PHE A 223 18.71 2.51 5.29
CA PHE A 223 18.43 3.37 4.14
C PHE A 223 16.94 3.40 3.81
N VAL A 224 16.35 4.58 3.64
CA VAL A 224 14.97 4.77 3.21
C VAL A 224 14.96 5.13 1.73
N LEU A 225 14.43 4.23 0.89
CA LEU A 225 14.29 4.45 -0.53
C LEU A 225 13.03 5.27 -0.83
N VAL A 226 13.25 6.45 -1.41
CA VAL A 226 12.19 7.32 -1.93
C VAL A 226 11.81 6.83 -3.33
N SER A 227 10.80 5.96 -3.41
CA SER A 227 10.29 5.39 -4.66
C SER A 227 8.78 5.17 -4.59
N CYS A 228 8.19 4.64 -5.67
CA CYS A 228 6.79 4.24 -5.67
C CYS A 228 6.54 3.12 -4.63
N PRO A 229 5.39 3.09 -3.90
CA PRO A 229 5.08 2.06 -2.91
C PRO A 229 5.15 0.61 -3.44
N GLU A 230 4.93 0.39 -4.73
CA GLU A 230 5.01 -0.93 -5.36
C GLU A 230 6.43 -1.29 -5.85
N SER A 231 7.40 -0.39 -5.66
CA SER A 231 8.80 -0.63 -6.03
C SER A 231 9.37 -1.75 -5.17
N ILE A 232 9.76 -2.85 -5.81
CA ILE A 232 10.51 -3.94 -5.17
C ILE A 232 12.00 -3.67 -5.35
N LEU A 233 12.77 -3.80 -4.28
CA LEU A 233 14.21 -3.71 -4.38
C LEU A 233 14.78 -5.07 -4.79
N GLU A 234 15.52 -5.10 -5.89
CA GLU A 234 16.23 -6.31 -6.32
C GLU A 234 17.37 -6.63 -5.34
N ASN A 235 17.62 -7.92 -5.11
CA ASN A 235 18.75 -8.42 -4.31
C ASN A 235 18.84 -7.84 -2.89
N GLU A 236 17.72 -7.65 -2.19
CA GLU A 236 17.69 -7.10 -0.83
C GLU A 236 18.66 -7.76 0.17
N LYS A 237 19.00 -9.04 -0.05
CA LYS A 237 19.92 -9.80 0.83
C LYS A 237 21.39 -9.45 0.64
N GLU A 238 21.77 -8.81 -0.47
CA GLU A 238 23.16 -8.43 -0.76
C GLU A 238 23.55 -7.10 -0.11
N TYR A 239 22.57 -6.33 0.36
CA TYR A 239 22.84 -5.06 1.04
C TYR A 239 23.25 -5.30 2.49
N MET A 240 24.39 -4.73 2.87
CA MET A 240 24.89 -4.82 4.26
C MET A 240 23.95 -4.11 5.23
N GLN A 241 23.52 -2.90 4.88
CA GLN A 241 22.47 -2.17 5.57
C GLN A 241 21.12 -2.44 4.91
N PRO A 242 20.04 -2.62 5.69
CA PRO A 242 18.70 -2.76 5.13
C PRO A 242 18.30 -1.50 4.36
N VAL A 243 17.62 -1.72 3.25
CA VAL A 243 16.93 -0.68 2.50
C VAL A 243 15.43 -0.90 2.68
N VAL A 244 14.74 0.14 3.13
CA VAL A 244 13.32 0.13 3.47
C VAL A 244 12.56 1.12 2.60
N THR A 245 11.25 0.96 2.53
CA THR A 245 10.34 1.86 1.81
C THR A 245 9.94 3.06 2.66
N LEU A 246 9.43 4.11 2.00
CA LEU A 246 8.80 5.24 2.69
C LEU A 246 7.69 4.79 3.65
N LEU A 247 6.84 3.85 3.23
CA LEU A 247 5.74 3.37 4.07
C LEU A 247 6.24 2.77 5.40
N GLU A 248 7.27 1.92 5.35
CA GLU A 248 7.84 1.33 6.56
C GLU A 248 8.48 2.37 7.46
N ALA A 249 9.16 3.35 6.88
CA ALA A 249 9.77 4.43 7.64
C ALA A 249 8.71 5.36 8.26
N GLU A 250 7.60 5.63 7.55
CA GLU A 250 6.46 6.34 8.11
C GLU A 250 5.81 5.55 9.25
N LEU A 251 5.56 4.26 9.07
CA LEU A 251 5.03 3.37 10.11
C LEU A 251 5.92 3.33 11.36
N ALA A 252 7.25 3.36 11.18
CA ALA A 252 8.19 3.34 12.28
C ALA A 252 8.27 4.68 13.04
N LEU A 253 8.23 5.81 12.32
CA LEU A 253 8.57 7.11 12.88
C LEU A 253 7.36 7.98 13.20
N ASN A 254 6.22 7.81 12.51
CA ASN A 254 5.06 8.67 12.70
C ASN A 254 4.37 8.37 14.04
N PRO A 255 4.29 9.35 14.97
CA PRO A 255 3.54 9.16 16.21
C PRO A 255 2.06 8.95 15.91
N SER A 256 1.41 9.78 15.08
CA SER A 256 -0.02 9.66 14.77
C SER A 256 -0.47 8.32 14.16
N MET A 257 0.48 7.53 13.67
CA MET A 257 0.27 6.09 13.44
C MET A 257 0.58 5.35 14.74
N HIS A 258 -0.18 5.66 15.79
CA HIS A 258 -0.06 4.96 17.07
C HIS A 258 -0.76 3.61 16.91
N TRP A 259 0.04 2.56 17.08
CA TRP A 259 -0.42 1.19 17.26
C TRP A 259 -0.78 1.06 18.74
N GLU A 260 -2.06 1.18 19.06
CA GLU A 260 -2.61 0.70 20.34
C GLU A 260 -3.50 -0.50 20.08
#